data_AF-A0A383E1D1-F1
#
_entry.id   AF-A0A383E1D1-F1
#
_cell.length_a   1.000
_cell.length_b   1.000
_cell.length_c   1.000
_cell.angle_alpha   90.00
_cell.angle_beta   90.00
_cell.angle_gamma   90.00
#
_symmetry.space_group_name_H-M   'P 1'
#
loop_
_entity.id
_entity.type
_entity.pdbx_description
1 polymer ?
#
loop_
_entity_poly.entity_id
_entity_poly.type
_entity_poly.pdbx_seq_one_letter_code
_entity_poly.pdbx_strand_id
1 'polypeptide(L)'
;GVAPIAGEEDLANLDPDHIAPFVTYLASDFADNVNGQTFLVYGDTISLVSQPRPEKAIYEPSGTWDMDKLSQMARDVLTKDIFNPAPAREPN
;
A
#
# COMPACT_ATOMS: atom_id res chain seq x y z
N GLY A 1 -6.84 5.43 -17.87
CA GLY A 1 -7.72 5.63 -16.71
C GLY A 1 -7.46 4.52 -15.73
N VAL A 2 -7.53 4.77 -14.43
CA VAL A 2 -7.50 3.70 -13.43
C VAL A 2 -8.85 2.98 -13.52
N ALA A 3 -8.83 1.67 -13.74
CA ALA A 3 -10.04 0.86 -13.64
C ALA A 3 -10.47 0.84 -12.17
N PRO A 4 -11.78 0.95 -11.87
CA PRO A 4 -12.23 0.85 -10.49
C PRO A 4 -11.87 -0.54 -9.95
N ILE A 5 -11.44 -0.54 -8.68
CA ILE A 5 -11.07 -1.73 -7.91
C ILE A 5 -12.27 -2.66 -7.61
N ALA A 6 -13.49 -2.23 -7.91
CA ALA A 6 -14.74 -2.95 -7.70
C ALA A 6 -15.74 -2.59 -8.82
N GLY A 7 -16.59 -3.53 -9.24
CA GLY A 7 -17.69 -3.25 -10.18
C GLY A 7 -18.81 -2.42 -9.52
N GLU A 8 -19.70 -1.82 -10.32
CA GLU A 8 -20.84 -1.04 -9.79
C GLU A 8 -21.74 -1.86 -8.84
N GLU A 9 -21.92 -3.16 -9.11
CA GLU A 9 -22.67 -4.07 -8.25
C GLU A 9 -21.94 -4.41 -6.94
N ASP A 10 -20.60 -4.49 -6.98
CA ASP A 10 -19.79 -4.72 -5.78
C ASP A 10 -19.90 -3.52 -4.83
N LEU A 11 -19.84 -2.30 -5.38
CA LEU A 11 -20.00 -1.04 -4.61
C LEU A 11 -21.39 -0.92 -3.97
N ALA A 12 -22.43 -1.44 -4.62
CA ALA A 12 -23.79 -1.44 -4.07
C ALA A 12 -23.94 -2.33 -2.81
N ASN A 13 -23.05 -3.30 -2.62
CA ASN A 13 -23.02 -4.18 -1.45
C ASN A 13 -22.08 -3.69 -0.32
N LEU A 14 -21.37 -2.57 -0.53
CA LEU A 14 -20.48 -1.97 0.47
C LEU A 14 -21.20 -0.90 1.29
N ASP A 15 -22.18 -1.33 2.09
CA ASP A 15 -22.85 -0.42 3.03
C ASP A 15 -21.83 0.11 4.07
N PRO A 16 -21.68 1.44 4.25
CA PRO A 16 -20.81 2.02 5.26
C PRO A 16 -21.15 1.60 6.70
N ASP A 17 -22.39 1.18 6.98
CA ASP A 17 -22.79 0.71 8.31
C ASP A 17 -22.03 -0.56 8.73
N HIS A 18 -21.47 -1.31 7.77
CA HIS A 18 -20.64 -2.47 8.09
C HIS A 18 -19.29 -2.12 8.74
N ILE A 19 -18.85 -0.85 8.68
CA ILE A 19 -17.59 -0.40 9.29
C ILE A 19 -17.74 -0.17 10.80
N ALA A 20 -18.92 0.31 11.23
CA ALA A 20 -19.15 0.79 12.58
C ALA A 20 -18.93 -0.26 13.71
N PRO A 21 -19.34 -1.53 13.55
CA PRO A 21 -19.12 -2.54 14.59
C PRO A 21 -17.63 -2.77 14.90
N PHE A 22 -16.77 -2.81 13.88
CA PHE A 22 -15.34 -3.05 14.09
C PHE A 22 -14.65 -1.83 14.70
N VAL A 23 -15.04 -0.61 14.32
CA VAL A 23 -14.57 0.61 14.99
C VAL A 23 -14.96 0.62 16.46
N THR A 24 -16.18 0.18 16.78
CA THR A 24 -16.66 0.07 18.18
C THR A 24 -15.84 -0.97 18.96
N TYR A 25 -15.50 -2.11 18.35
CA TYR A 25 -14.56 -3.08 18.94
C TYR A 25 -13.20 -2.43 19.26
N LEU A 26 -12.60 -1.71 18.30
CA LEU A 26 -11.31 -1.03 18.50
C LEU A 26 -11.35 0.07 19.57
N ALA A 27 -12.52 0.68 19.81
CA ALA A 27 -12.72 1.70 20.83
C ALA A 27 -13.05 1.12 22.22
N SER A 28 -13.20 -0.19 22.33
CA SER A 28 -13.56 -0.88 23.58
C SER A 28 -12.33 -1.48 24.28
N ASP A 29 -12.52 -1.91 25.53
CA ASP A 29 -11.48 -2.61 26.30
C ASP A 29 -11.06 -3.96 25.67
N PHE A 30 -11.87 -4.51 24.74
CA PHE A 30 -11.53 -5.77 24.04
C PHE A 30 -10.35 -5.64 23.06
N ALA A 31 -9.91 -4.43 22.77
CA ALA A 31 -8.80 -4.14 21.86
C ALA A 31 -7.56 -3.58 22.59
N ASP A 32 -7.42 -3.84 23.89
CA ASP A 32 -6.32 -3.35 24.74
C ASP A 32 -4.91 -3.73 24.23
N ASN A 33 -4.80 -4.84 23.50
CA ASN A 33 -3.58 -5.36 22.92
C ASN A 33 -3.32 -4.88 21.47
N VAL A 34 -4.22 -4.10 20.88
CA VAL A 34 -4.13 -3.66 19.48
C VAL A 34 -3.49 -2.28 19.39
N ASN A 35 -2.31 -2.20 18.78
CA ASN A 35 -1.63 -0.92 18.51
C ASN A 35 -0.81 -0.96 17.21
N GLY A 36 -0.73 0.17 16.51
CA GLY A 36 0.10 0.33 15.30
C GLY A 36 -0.28 -0.58 14.12
N GLN A 37 -1.53 -1.06 14.09
CA GLN A 37 -2.04 -1.95 13.04
C GLN A 37 -2.88 -1.19 12.03
N THR A 38 -2.89 -1.67 10.79
CA THR A 38 -3.80 -1.20 9.74
C THR A 38 -4.77 -2.34 9.42
N PHE A 39 -6.06 -2.04 9.35
CA PHE A 39 -7.10 -3.00 8.98
C PHE A 39 -7.82 -2.54 7.71
N LEU A 40 -8.06 -3.48 6.80
CA LEU A 40 -8.94 -3.28 5.66
C LEU A 40 -10.33 -3.78 6.04
N VAL A 41 -11.32 -2.90 5.96
CA VAL A 41 -12.71 -3.19 6.33
C VAL A 41 -13.63 -2.74 5.20
N TYR A 42 -14.43 -3.66 4.68
CA TYR A 42 -15.43 -3.39 3.65
C TYR A 42 -16.44 -4.52 3.62
N GLY A 43 -17.72 -4.20 3.44
CA GLY A 43 -18.78 -5.23 3.49
C GLY A 43 -18.69 -6.04 4.79
N ASP A 44 -18.80 -7.34 4.69
CA ASP A 44 -18.66 -8.29 5.81
C ASP A 44 -17.20 -8.70 6.12
N THR A 45 -16.22 -8.12 5.43
CA THR A 45 -14.82 -8.55 5.49
C THR A 45 -13.97 -7.59 6.31
N ILE A 46 -13.25 -8.13 7.29
CA ILE A 46 -12.24 -7.44 8.12
C ILE A 46 -10.91 -8.18 7.98
N SER A 47 -9.85 -7.49 7.58
CA SER A 47 -8.52 -8.06 7.37
C SER A 47 -7.44 -7.24 8.05
N LEU A 48 -6.52 -7.91 8.77
CA LEU A 48 -5.29 -7.27 9.25
C LEU A 48 -4.30 -7.13 8.07
N VAL A 49 -3.87 -5.90 7.80
CA VAL A 49 -2.94 -5.59 6.71
C VAL A 49 -1.51 -5.72 7.23
N SER A 50 -0.69 -6.49 6.51
CA SER A 50 0.74 -6.56 6.80
C SER A 50 1.41 -5.22 6.46
N GLN A 51 2.34 -4.79 7.31
CA GLN A 51 3.15 -3.62 7.00
C GLN A 51 4.05 -3.91 5.79
N PRO A 52 4.33 -2.90 4.94
CA PRO A 52 5.28 -3.03 3.85
C PRO A 52 6.61 -3.59 4.35
N ARG A 53 7.14 -4.60 3.66
CA ARG A 53 8.45 -5.18 3.96
C ARG A 53 9.42 -4.80 2.84
N PRO A 54 10.69 -4.49 3.14
CA PRO A 54 11.69 -4.30 2.09
C PRO A 54 11.79 -5.56 1.23
N GLU A 55 11.44 -5.45 -0.06
CA GLU A 55 11.54 -6.58 -1.00
C GLU A 55 12.97 -6.77 -1.49
N LYS A 56 13.67 -5.65 -1.76
CA LYS A 56 15.04 -5.61 -2.27
C LYS A 56 15.78 -4.43 -1.66
N ALA A 57 17.10 -4.56 -1.56
CA ALA A 57 17.98 -3.49 -1.09
C ALA A 57 19.27 -3.46 -1.90
N ILE A 58 19.80 -2.24 -2.08
CA ILE A 58 21.14 -2.00 -2.62
C ILE A 58 21.97 -1.30 -1.55
N TYR A 59 23.28 -1.52 -1.56
CA TYR A 59 24.19 -1.01 -0.54
C TYR A 59 25.43 -0.39 -1.18
N GLU A 60 25.87 0.74 -0.62
CA GLU A 60 27.08 1.44 -1.00
C GLU A 60 28.10 1.41 0.14
N PRO A 61 29.21 0.67 0.01
CA PRO A 61 30.23 0.57 1.05
C PRO A 61 30.86 1.90 1.49
N SER A 62 30.94 2.91 0.61
CA SER A 62 31.48 4.23 0.97
C SER A 62 30.54 5.04 1.89
N GLY A 63 29.29 4.60 2.05
CA GLY A 63 28.24 5.32 2.77
C GLY A 63 27.68 6.54 2.04
N THR A 64 28.20 6.89 0.85
CA THR A 64 27.74 8.02 0.06
C THR A 64 27.44 7.58 -1.37
N TRP A 65 26.22 7.83 -1.84
CA TRP A 65 25.81 7.50 -3.19
C TRP A 65 26.24 8.58 -4.18
N ASP A 66 26.93 8.15 -5.23
CA ASP A 66 27.06 8.91 -6.47
C ASP A 66 25.88 8.60 -7.41
N MET A 67 25.45 9.59 -8.20
CA MET A 67 24.27 9.45 -9.06
C MET A 67 24.45 8.42 -10.18
N ASP A 68 25.64 8.31 -10.77
CA ASP A 68 25.86 7.34 -11.85
C ASP A 68 25.73 5.92 -11.31
N LYS A 69 26.37 5.64 -10.17
CA LYS A 69 26.32 4.33 -9.51
C LYS A 69 24.94 4.00 -8.94
N LEU A 70 24.29 4.95 -8.26
CA LEU A 70 22.95 4.77 -7.73
C LEU A 70 21.96 4.47 -8.86
N SER A 71 22.01 5.23 -9.95
CA SER A 71 21.07 5.07 -11.06
C SER A 71 21.22 3.71 -11.74
N GLN A 72 22.42 3.18 -11.85
CA GLN A 72 22.66 1.86 -12.42
C GLN A 72 22.10 0.77 -11.49
N MET A 73 22.52 0.76 -10.23
CA MET A 73 22.08 -0.26 -9.27
C MET A 73 20.57 -0.22 -9.01
N ALA A 74 19.98 0.97 -8.89
CA ALA A 74 18.55 1.13 -8.72
C ALA A 74 17.77 0.59 -9.93
N ARG A 75 18.20 0.89 -11.16
CA ARG A 75 17.57 0.38 -12.38
C ARG A 75 17.67 -1.14 -12.51
N ASP A 76 18.81 -1.71 -12.17
CA ASP A 76 19.05 -3.14 -12.35
C ASP A 76 18.43 -4.01 -11.24
N VAL A 77 18.38 -3.49 -10.01
CA VAL A 77 17.97 -4.27 -8.82
C VAL A 77 16.58 -3.86 -8.32
N LEU A 78 16.35 -2.55 -8.11
CA LEU A 78 15.15 -2.06 -7.44
C LEU A 78 13.98 -1.85 -8.41
N THR A 79 14.23 -1.26 -9.58
CA THR A 79 13.16 -0.76 -10.46
C THR A 79 13.07 -1.48 -11.81
N LYS A 80 13.84 -2.54 -12.02
CA LYS A 80 13.96 -3.24 -13.31
C LYS A 80 12.62 -3.60 -13.95
N ASP A 81 11.68 -4.07 -13.14
CA ASP A 81 10.37 -4.56 -13.57
C ASP A 81 9.23 -3.66 -13.06
N ILE A 82 9.54 -2.45 -12.59
CA ILE A 82 8.53 -1.49 -12.13
C ILE A 82 8.09 -0.64 -13.32
N PHE A 83 6.87 -0.89 -13.79
CA PHE A 83 6.25 -0.14 -14.88
C PHE A 83 5.41 1.01 -14.31
N ASN A 84 5.59 2.22 -14.87
CA ASN A 84 4.69 3.34 -14.58
C ASN A 84 3.53 3.34 -15.60
N PRO A 85 2.29 3.01 -15.19
CA PRO A 85 1.13 2.98 -16.10
C PRO A 85 0.65 4.37 -16.53
N ALA A 86 1.13 5.45 -15.90
CA ALA A 86 0.80 6.83 -16.24
C ALA A 86 2.10 7.65 -16.43
N PRO A 87 2.74 7.57 -17.61
CA PRO A 87 3.96 8.32 -17.88
C PRO A 87 3.70 9.83 -17.80
N ALA A 88 4.79 10.60 -17.57
CA ALA A 88 4.71 12.06 -17.53
C ALA A 88 4.09 12.59 -18.82
N ARG A 89 3.14 13.52 -18.68
CA ARG A 89 2.56 14.22 -19.84
C ARG A 89 3.60 15.18 -20.40
N GLU A 90 3.61 15.35 -21.73
CA GLU A 90 4.47 16.35 -22.35
C GLU A 90 4.11 17.75 -21.82
N PRO A 91 5.11 18.63 -21.62
CA PRO A 91 4.83 20.02 -21.30
C PRO A 91 3.99 20.63 -22.44
N ASN A 92 2.90 21.33 -22.09
CA ASN A 92 2.10 22.10 -23.04
C ASN A 92 2.90 23.24 -23.68
#